data_AF-A0A409WQ26-F1
#
_entry.id   AF-A0A409WQ26-F1
#
_cell.length_a   1.000
_cell.length_b   1.000
_cell.length_c   1.000
_cell.angle_alpha   90.00
_cell.angle_beta   90.00
_cell.angle_gamma   90.00
#
_symmetry.space_group_name_H-M   'P 1'
#
loop_
_entity.id
_entity.type
_entity.pdbx_description
1 polymer ?
#
loop_
_entity_poly.entity_id
_entity_poly.type
_entity_poly.pdbx_seq_one_letter_code
_entity_poly.pdbx_strand_id
1 'polypeptide(L)'
;MSEQNPLKSLYISPTLLHSSAQSKPRPPTNKSFSLIISKPHPSYPLSIHNYNPKAAFSRATWDALSLAARSLVTHSSTGAVISRSMSKFFNFHEKWAYKPTGTEYAWRIEEKLDGSLISLFYYSYSEPNRKARGEWMFVSRSAFEVNSPHASSARRILERRYPGVLDGLDRELTYVFELVDPKLPIKVKYAQEDLYILSVVGKDGKEPPYDFDWTRLPFPRPRTHGHGRDLMDISNSKSTGVPDLKELSKLNLRNEEGFVVLFWATKDDRYPQRVKVKFESYLDDTHFRPQVDGLHSAMSKISALASLGPSSSNLPKLPHHLSTPTPPSPALILELYTHHRSKIAHFKPTTISTTMERHKQSFLQSLAPLADDYGGAAWLELVERTWDRIHALVSLQEADLVQKMSELQREGYKPGAAHVKSHLAKGGFERRVRKSDVDPGFREALRAWFGGEPGGKQVAAFLSGLEIPRDLRSQDVLKAL
;
A
#
# COMPACT_ATOMS: atom_id res chain seq x y z
N MET A 1 26.69 15.27 22.53
CA MET A 1 25.32 15.06 23.05
C MET A 1 24.78 13.81 22.36
N SER A 2 24.46 12.74 23.08
CA SER A 2 23.81 11.58 22.47
C SER A 2 22.54 12.06 21.76
N GLU A 3 22.38 11.80 20.48
CA GLU A 3 21.14 12.15 19.78
C GLU A 3 19.96 11.53 20.54
N GLN A 4 19.11 12.39 21.12
CA GLN A 4 17.95 11.94 21.86
C GLN A 4 17.02 11.18 20.90
N ASN A 5 16.53 10.02 21.34
CA ASN A 5 15.66 9.15 20.56
C ASN A 5 14.49 9.97 19.95
N PRO A 6 14.37 10.08 18.61
CA PRO A 6 13.33 10.85 17.95
C PRO A 6 11.90 10.51 18.37
N LEU A 7 11.64 9.31 18.91
CA LEU A 7 10.33 8.92 19.45
C LEU A 7 9.93 9.70 20.71
N LYS A 8 10.91 10.14 21.50
CA LYS A 8 10.70 10.75 22.82
C LYS A 8 11.23 12.17 22.95
N SER A 9 12.05 12.60 21.99
CA SER A 9 12.69 13.91 22.03
C SER A 9 11.67 15.05 21.83
N LEU A 10 11.87 16.14 22.57
CA LEU A 10 11.21 17.43 22.34
C LEU A 10 11.85 18.22 21.19
N TYR A 11 12.99 17.75 20.69
CA TYR A 11 13.77 18.39 19.65
C TYR A 11 14.35 17.36 18.69
N ILE A 12 14.14 17.53 17.39
CA ILE A 12 14.73 16.68 16.36
C ILE A 12 15.56 17.57 15.46
N SER A 13 16.85 17.24 15.34
CA SER A 13 17.82 18.02 14.56
C SER A 13 17.29 18.30 13.14
N PRO A 14 17.25 19.58 12.70
CA PRO A 14 16.90 19.93 11.32
C PRO A 14 17.77 19.19 10.29
N THR A 15 19.05 18.95 10.61
CA THR A 15 19.97 18.17 9.76
C THR A 15 19.52 16.72 9.64
N LEU A 16 19.06 16.09 10.73
CA LEU A 16 18.54 14.73 10.71
C LEU A 16 17.23 14.65 9.90
N LEU A 17 16.31 15.61 10.09
CA LEU A 17 15.07 15.70 9.32
C LEU A 17 15.35 15.88 7.82
N HIS A 18 16.26 16.80 7.47
CA HIS A 18 16.62 17.08 6.09
C HIS A 18 17.28 15.86 5.44
N SER A 19 18.29 15.28 6.09
CA SER A 19 19.01 14.11 5.55
C SER A 19 18.14 12.85 5.42
N SER A 20 17.07 12.73 6.22
CA SER A 20 16.09 11.63 6.14
C SER A 20 15.02 11.88 5.07
N ALA A 21 14.76 13.14 4.73
CA ALA A 21 13.84 13.54 3.67
C ALA A 21 14.50 13.56 2.28
N GLN A 22 15.83 13.69 2.23
CA GLN A 22 16.60 13.61 0.99
C GLN A 22 16.54 12.23 0.37
N SER A 23 16.44 12.19 -0.95
CA SER A 23 16.45 10.95 -1.72
C SER A 23 17.90 10.47 -1.89
N LYS A 24 18.22 9.30 -1.34
CA LYS A 24 19.55 8.68 -1.34
C LYS A 24 19.54 7.38 -2.16
N PRO A 25 20.59 7.03 -2.91
CA PRO A 25 20.65 5.75 -3.62
C PRO A 25 20.72 4.58 -2.62
N ARG A 26 19.99 3.49 -2.92
CA ARG A 26 20.03 2.26 -2.12
C ARG A 26 20.87 1.16 -2.78
N PRO A 27 21.98 0.72 -2.17
CA PRO A 27 22.67 -0.49 -2.60
C PRO A 27 21.80 -1.76 -2.40
N PRO A 28 21.84 -2.74 -3.31
CA PRO A 28 22.58 -2.78 -4.58
C PRO A 28 21.83 -2.14 -5.75
N THR A 29 20.56 -1.80 -5.58
CA THR A 29 19.65 -1.41 -6.68
C THR A 29 19.89 -0.02 -7.26
N ASN A 30 20.69 0.84 -6.60
CA ASN A 30 20.88 2.27 -6.89
C ASN A 30 19.57 3.09 -7.02
N LYS A 31 18.42 2.54 -6.63
CA LYS A 31 17.13 3.25 -6.63
C LYS A 31 17.15 4.30 -5.52
N SER A 32 16.77 5.53 -5.86
CA SER A 32 16.74 6.66 -4.92
C SER A 32 15.56 6.53 -3.95
N PHE A 33 15.79 6.66 -2.64
CA PHE A 33 14.77 6.57 -1.60
C PHE A 33 14.99 7.62 -0.49
N SER A 34 13.90 8.13 0.08
CA SER A 34 13.92 8.91 1.33
C SER A 34 13.20 8.14 2.43
N LEU A 35 13.63 8.29 3.69
CA LEU A 35 12.97 7.62 4.82
C LEU A 35 11.65 8.30 5.17
N ILE A 36 11.63 9.63 5.10
CA ILE A 36 10.47 10.46 5.38
C ILE A 36 10.13 11.38 4.20
N ILE A 37 8.93 11.92 4.21
CA ILE A 37 8.44 13.00 3.37
C ILE A 37 8.15 14.16 4.31
N SER A 38 8.72 15.32 3.99
CA SER A 38 8.53 16.56 4.74
C SER A 38 7.79 17.57 3.87
N LYS A 39 6.77 18.24 4.42
CA LYS A 39 6.05 19.32 3.75
C LYS A 39 6.02 20.57 4.63
N PRO A 40 6.44 21.74 4.13
CA PRO A 40 6.35 22.97 4.90
C PRO A 40 4.90 23.44 5.04
N HIS A 41 4.61 24.16 6.11
CA HIS A 41 3.40 24.96 6.22
C HIS A 41 3.52 26.18 5.28
N PRO A 42 2.44 26.62 4.59
CA PRO A 42 2.51 27.74 3.65
C PRO A 42 2.77 29.13 4.28
N SER A 43 2.83 29.25 5.60
CA SER A 43 2.75 30.57 6.28
C SER A 43 3.52 30.60 7.60
N TYR A 44 3.52 29.49 8.34
CA TYR A 44 4.28 29.35 9.57
C TYR A 44 5.61 28.62 9.33
N PRO A 45 6.63 28.85 10.18
CA PRO A 45 7.90 28.13 10.14
C PRO A 45 7.72 26.71 10.70
N LEU A 46 6.76 25.95 10.17
CA LEU A 46 6.41 24.60 10.56
C LEU A 46 6.62 23.65 9.39
N SER A 47 6.95 22.40 9.70
CA SER A 47 7.01 21.31 8.75
C SER A 47 6.28 20.10 9.31
N ILE A 48 5.49 19.41 8.47
CA ILE A 48 4.91 18.11 8.79
C ILE A 48 5.74 17.00 8.16
N HIS A 49 6.01 15.97 8.95
CA HIS A 49 6.84 14.83 8.60
C HIS A 49 6.02 13.54 8.68
N ASN A 50 6.05 12.78 7.59
CA ASN A 50 5.47 11.45 7.52
C ASN A 50 6.48 10.46 6.94
N TYR A 51 6.47 9.21 7.36
CA TYR A 51 7.30 8.17 6.74
C TYR A 51 6.93 8.09 5.26
N ASN A 52 7.92 7.84 4.42
CA ASN A 52 7.68 7.68 3.00
C ASN A 52 7.08 6.28 2.75
N PRO A 53 5.82 6.15 2.29
CA PRO A 53 5.23 4.82 2.06
C PRO A 53 5.98 4.03 0.98
N LYS A 54 6.54 4.72 -0.02
CA LYS A 54 7.34 4.08 -1.09
C LYS A 54 8.61 3.44 -0.56
N ALA A 55 9.25 4.08 0.43
CA ALA A 55 10.40 3.50 1.12
C ALA A 55 10.00 2.56 2.27
N ALA A 56 8.76 2.65 2.77
CA ALA A 56 8.23 1.77 3.81
C ALA A 56 8.13 0.34 3.35
N PHE A 57 7.76 0.19 2.08
CA PHE A 57 7.76 -1.07 1.40
C PHE A 57 9.15 -1.70 1.34
N SER A 58 10.13 -0.97 0.81
CA SER A 58 11.43 -1.58 0.51
C SER A 58 12.34 -1.65 1.73
N ARG A 59 12.15 -0.86 2.79
CA ARG A 59 13.15 -0.69 3.86
C ARG A 59 13.45 -2.00 4.59
N ALA A 60 14.73 -2.28 4.76
CA ALA A 60 15.19 -3.43 5.54
C ALA A 60 14.93 -3.23 7.05
N THR A 61 14.88 -1.97 7.52
CA THR A 61 14.74 -1.59 8.92
C THR A 61 13.88 -0.33 9.07
N TRP A 62 13.20 -0.20 10.21
CA TRP A 62 12.59 1.05 10.66
C TRP A 62 13.45 1.67 11.77
N ASP A 63 13.73 2.96 11.66
CA ASP A 63 14.44 3.72 12.68
C ASP A 63 13.47 4.56 13.53
N ALA A 64 13.98 5.13 14.63
CA ALA A 64 13.17 5.91 15.54
C ALA A 64 12.50 7.13 14.87
N LEU A 65 13.17 7.78 13.90
CA LEU A 65 12.61 8.94 13.21
C LEU A 65 11.48 8.52 12.24
N SER A 66 11.66 7.46 11.47
CA SER A 66 10.62 6.96 10.55
C SER A 66 9.41 6.41 11.29
N LEU A 67 9.59 5.84 12.48
CA LEU A 67 8.49 5.46 13.36
C LEU A 67 7.77 6.69 13.93
N ALA A 68 8.53 7.71 14.34
CA ALA A 68 7.99 8.97 14.87
C ALA A 68 7.30 9.83 13.79
N ALA A 69 7.76 9.76 12.55
CA ALA A 69 7.24 10.52 11.43
C ALA A 69 5.90 9.94 10.97
N ARG A 70 4.85 10.13 11.77
CA ARG A 70 3.47 9.83 11.41
C ARG A 70 2.63 10.96 11.96
N SER A 71 2.36 11.98 11.13
CA SER A 71 1.79 13.25 11.58
C SER A 71 2.63 13.96 12.65
N LEU A 72 3.96 13.97 12.47
CA LEU A 72 4.90 14.72 13.32
C LEU A 72 5.04 16.14 12.77
N VAL A 73 4.87 17.17 13.61
CA VAL A 73 5.05 18.57 13.24
C VAL A 73 6.20 19.16 14.05
N THR A 74 7.17 19.74 13.36
CA THR A 74 8.30 20.46 14.00
C THR A 74 8.40 21.88 13.50
N HIS A 75 9.01 22.74 14.30
CA HIS A 75 9.45 24.05 13.84
C HIS A 75 10.60 23.87 12.85
N SER A 76 10.49 24.46 11.66
CA SER A 76 11.35 24.17 10.50
C SER A 76 12.82 24.54 10.72
N SER A 77 13.10 25.64 11.42
CA SER A 77 14.49 26.10 11.63
C SER A 77 15.12 25.57 12.90
N THR A 78 14.32 25.38 13.95
CA THR A 78 14.84 24.93 15.24
C THR A 78 14.82 23.43 15.31
N GLY A 79 13.76 22.75 14.87
CA GLY A 79 13.58 21.31 15.09
C GLY A 79 12.78 21.01 16.37
N ALA A 80 12.28 22.04 17.06
CA ALA A 80 11.39 21.86 18.20
C ALA A 80 10.12 21.10 17.77
N VAL A 81 9.74 20.07 18.53
CA VAL A 81 8.51 19.31 18.29
C VAL A 81 7.32 20.18 18.73
N ILE A 82 6.45 20.48 17.77
CA ILE A 82 5.24 21.28 18.00
C ILE A 82 4.05 20.36 18.27
N SER A 83 3.96 19.26 17.52
CA SER A 83 2.93 18.25 17.68
C SER A 83 3.42 16.89 17.23
N ARG A 84 2.89 15.83 17.84
CA ARG A 84 3.20 14.44 17.50
C ARG A 84 1.95 13.58 17.67
N SER A 85 1.75 12.64 16.76
CA SER A 85 0.71 11.61 16.88
C SER A 85 1.26 10.31 17.47
N MET A 86 0.44 9.27 17.53
CA MET A 86 0.91 7.91 17.79
C MET A 86 1.92 7.50 16.73
N SER A 87 3.05 6.94 17.17
CA SER A 87 4.11 6.41 16.31
C SER A 87 3.57 5.32 15.37
N LYS A 88 4.26 5.02 14.26
CA LYS A 88 3.88 3.90 13.39
C LYS A 88 3.83 2.60 14.20
N PHE A 89 2.71 1.90 14.08
CA PHE A 89 2.52 0.53 14.54
C PHE A 89 1.99 -0.35 13.41
N PHE A 90 2.07 -1.66 13.58
CA PHE A 90 2.01 -2.65 12.50
C PHE A 90 0.85 -3.63 12.68
N ASN A 91 0.46 -4.31 11.60
CA ASN A 91 -0.44 -5.45 11.64
C ASN A 91 0.25 -6.64 12.29
N PHE A 92 -0.49 -7.49 13.02
CA PHE A 92 0.10 -8.55 13.86
C PHE A 92 1.04 -9.53 13.12
N HIS A 93 0.80 -9.77 11.83
CA HIS A 93 1.62 -10.62 10.96
C HIS A 93 2.87 -9.92 10.41
N GLU A 94 2.94 -8.59 10.44
CA GLU A 94 4.13 -7.87 9.96
C GLU A 94 5.36 -8.16 10.84
N LYS A 95 6.53 -8.21 10.21
CA LYS A 95 7.84 -8.47 10.86
C LYS A 95 8.11 -7.57 12.07
N TRP A 96 7.75 -6.29 11.97
CA TRP A 96 8.04 -5.27 12.98
C TRP A 96 6.88 -5.04 13.96
N ALA A 97 5.84 -5.87 13.91
CA ALA A 97 4.77 -5.81 14.88
C ALA A 97 5.26 -6.17 16.27
N TYR A 98 4.74 -5.45 17.26
CA TYR A 98 4.94 -5.82 18.65
C TYR A 98 4.45 -7.26 18.86
N LYS A 99 5.27 -8.06 19.54
CA LYS A 99 4.97 -9.45 19.86
C LYS A 99 4.70 -9.51 21.36
N PRO A 100 3.42 -9.64 21.76
CA PRO A 100 3.09 -9.69 23.17
C PRO A 100 3.78 -10.85 23.88
N THR A 101 4.29 -10.62 25.08
CA THR A 101 5.03 -11.60 25.88
C THR A 101 4.13 -12.35 26.86
N GLY A 102 2.92 -11.84 27.13
CA GLY A 102 2.06 -12.36 28.18
C GLY A 102 2.42 -11.84 29.58
N THR A 103 3.35 -10.88 29.66
CA THR A 103 3.84 -10.28 30.91
C THR A 103 3.52 -8.78 30.97
N GLU A 104 2.65 -8.29 30.09
CA GLU A 104 2.21 -6.91 30.06
C GLU A 104 1.25 -6.64 31.22
N TYR A 105 1.51 -5.56 31.94
CA TYR A 105 0.69 -5.13 33.06
C TYR A 105 -0.80 -4.97 32.70
N ALA A 106 -1.08 -4.44 31.52
CA ALA A 106 -2.44 -4.26 31.02
C ALA A 106 -2.52 -4.34 29.51
N TRP A 107 -3.70 -4.71 29.00
CA TRP A 107 -4.02 -4.63 27.58
C TRP A 107 -5.47 -4.19 27.36
N ARG A 108 -5.75 -3.69 26.15
CA ARG A 108 -7.09 -3.28 25.71
C ARG A 108 -7.30 -3.58 24.24
N ILE A 109 -8.48 -4.10 23.90
CA ILE A 109 -8.94 -4.29 22.52
C ILE A 109 -9.93 -3.18 22.19
N GLU A 110 -9.55 -2.31 21.27
CA GLU A 110 -10.40 -1.24 20.74
C GLU A 110 -10.77 -1.54 19.28
N GLU A 111 -11.99 -1.18 18.88
CA GLU A 111 -12.41 -1.16 17.47
C GLU A 111 -11.39 -0.38 16.63
N LYS A 112 -10.97 -0.97 15.52
CA LYS A 112 -10.20 -0.24 14.51
C LYS A 112 -11.19 0.49 13.61
N LEU A 113 -11.37 1.78 13.88
CA LEU A 113 -12.08 2.67 12.97
C LEU A 113 -11.32 2.79 11.65
N ASP A 114 -12.06 2.80 10.54
CA ASP A 114 -11.58 2.87 9.17
C ASP A 114 -11.86 4.26 8.60
N GLY A 115 -11.05 5.22 9.04
CA GLY A 115 -11.19 6.61 8.68
C GLY A 115 -9.84 7.27 8.39
N SER A 116 -9.75 8.55 8.71
CA SER A 116 -8.55 9.34 8.49
C SER A 116 -7.97 9.88 9.78
N LEU A 117 -6.69 9.60 10.02
CA LEU A 117 -5.98 10.17 11.16
C LEU A 117 -5.93 11.69 11.08
N ILE A 118 -6.37 12.35 12.16
CA ILE A 118 -6.29 13.79 12.38
C ILE A 118 -5.55 14.07 13.67
N SER A 119 -4.70 15.10 13.66
CA SER A 119 -4.13 15.69 14.88
C SER A 119 -4.59 17.14 15.03
N LEU A 120 -5.00 17.49 16.25
CA LEU A 120 -5.31 18.85 16.70
C LEU A 120 -4.28 19.27 17.75
N PHE A 121 -3.65 20.43 17.59
CA PHE A 121 -2.65 20.95 18.52
C PHE A 121 -2.65 22.47 18.53
N TYR A 122 -2.13 23.08 19.59
CA TYR A 122 -1.99 24.52 19.70
C TYR A 122 -0.60 24.96 19.24
N TYR A 123 -0.53 25.94 18.35
CA TYR A 123 0.72 26.57 17.96
C TYR A 123 0.78 27.99 18.50
N SER A 124 1.72 28.23 19.42
CA SER A 124 2.04 29.56 19.93
C SER A 124 3.18 30.16 19.13
N TYR A 125 3.03 31.40 18.70
CA TYR A 125 4.05 32.16 17.99
C TYR A 125 4.12 33.61 18.50
N SER A 126 5.32 34.16 18.49
CA SER A 126 5.59 35.55 18.86
C SER A 126 6.38 36.21 17.74
N GLU A 127 5.90 37.35 17.26
CA GLU A 127 6.72 38.25 16.46
C GLU A 127 7.57 39.12 17.40
N PRO A 128 8.78 39.53 16.98
CA PRO A 128 9.55 40.51 17.72
C PRO A 128 8.69 41.73 18.08
N ASN A 129 8.71 42.14 19.35
CA ASN A 129 7.96 43.29 19.87
C ASN A 129 6.43 43.19 19.76
N ARG A 130 5.85 41.99 19.61
CA ARG A 130 4.40 41.75 19.70
C ARG A 130 4.06 40.75 20.79
N LYS A 131 2.86 40.89 21.36
CA LYS A 131 2.30 39.92 22.32
C LYS A 131 2.20 38.54 21.65
N ALA A 132 2.54 37.48 22.38
CA ALA A 132 2.40 36.11 21.92
C ALA A 132 0.96 35.84 21.47
N ARG A 133 0.82 35.23 20.30
CA ARG A 133 -0.43 34.77 19.72
C ARG A 133 -0.38 33.26 19.58
N GLY A 134 -1.52 32.63 19.35
CA GLY A 134 -1.54 31.25 18.94
C GLY A 134 -2.89 30.83 18.42
N GLU A 135 -2.90 29.67 17.76
CA GLU A 135 -4.08 29.11 17.16
C GLU A 135 -4.08 27.59 17.25
N TRP A 136 -5.28 27.03 17.25
CA TRP A 136 -5.49 25.60 17.12
C TRP A 136 -5.38 25.19 15.64
N MET A 137 -4.48 24.26 15.37
CA MET A 137 -4.18 23.75 14.04
C MET A 137 -4.69 22.33 13.87
N PHE A 138 -5.27 22.05 12.71
CA PHE A 138 -5.59 20.70 12.27
C PHE A 138 -4.60 20.23 11.21
N VAL A 139 -4.16 18.98 11.37
CA VAL A 139 -3.41 18.27 10.33
C VAL A 139 -4.01 16.90 10.13
N SER A 140 -4.05 16.47 8.88
CA SER A 140 -4.20 15.05 8.56
C SER A 140 -2.84 14.35 8.73
N ARG A 141 -2.79 13.02 8.59
CA ARG A 141 -1.55 12.23 8.65
C ARG A 141 -0.33 12.87 7.98
N SER A 142 -0.50 13.51 6.83
CA SER A 142 0.60 13.98 5.98
C SER A 142 0.44 15.37 5.38
N ALA A 143 -0.53 16.16 5.84
CA ALA A 143 -0.78 17.49 5.30
C ALA A 143 -1.49 18.40 6.29
N PHE A 144 -1.12 19.68 6.26
CA PHE A 144 -1.81 20.79 6.91
C PHE A 144 -3.18 21.03 6.29
N GLU A 145 -4.06 21.66 7.07
CA GLU A 145 -5.45 21.95 6.74
C GLU A 145 -5.67 22.51 5.34
N VAL A 146 -4.93 23.55 4.96
CA VAL A 146 -5.01 24.21 3.65
C VAL A 146 -4.84 23.25 2.45
N ASN A 147 -4.18 22.10 2.66
CA ASN A 147 -3.88 21.11 1.64
C ASN A 147 -4.53 19.75 1.95
N SER A 148 -5.54 19.70 2.83
CA SER A 148 -6.14 18.44 3.27
C SER A 148 -7.64 18.55 3.50
N PRO A 149 -8.48 17.94 2.64
CA PRO A 149 -9.93 17.94 2.84
C PRO A 149 -10.34 17.24 4.15
N HIS A 150 -9.56 16.26 4.61
CA HIS A 150 -9.79 15.57 5.88
C HIS A 150 -9.61 16.52 7.08
N ALA A 151 -8.54 17.30 7.09
CA ALA A 151 -8.29 18.27 8.17
C ALA A 151 -9.32 19.40 8.15
N SER A 152 -9.73 19.88 6.97
CA SER A 152 -10.83 20.84 6.85
C SER A 152 -12.17 20.26 7.30
N SER A 153 -12.47 19.00 6.99
CA SER A 153 -13.69 18.33 7.46
C SER A 153 -13.68 18.19 8.99
N ALA A 154 -12.53 17.83 9.57
CA ALA A 154 -12.35 17.75 11.01
C ALA A 154 -12.61 19.09 11.72
N ARG A 155 -12.05 20.19 11.22
CA ARG A 155 -12.33 21.54 11.76
C ARG A 155 -13.83 21.82 11.77
N ARG A 156 -14.48 21.65 10.62
CA ARG A 156 -15.92 21.90 10.46
C ARG A 156 -16.77 21.04 11.41
N ILE A 157 -16.43 19.77 11.58
CA ILE A 157 -17.12 18.87 12.51
C ILE A 157 -16.92 19.34 13.95
N LEU A 158 -15.68 19.71 14.32
CA LEU A 158 -15.36 20.20 15.66
C LEU A 158 -16.16 21.46 15.99
N GLU A 159 -16.16 22.46 15.10
CA GLU A 159 -16.89 23.72 15.28
C GLU A 159 -18.41 23.51 15.39
N ARG A 160 -18.97 22.57 14.63
CA ARG A 160 -20.41 22.33 14.62
C ARG A 160 -20.89 21.45 15.77
N ARG A 161 -20.14 20.39 16.12
CA ARG A 161 -20.57 19.39 17.12
C ARG A 161 -20.05 19.65 18.53
N TYR A 162 -18.94 20.37 18.65
CA TYR A 162 -18.26 20.61 19.92
C TYR A 162 -17.96 22.11 20.12
N PRO A 163 -18.99 22.99 20.08
CA PRO A 163 -18.78 24.42 20.26
C PRO A 163 -18.13 24.73 21.61
N GLY A 164 -17.11 25.58 21.62
CA GLY A 164 -16.38 25.98 22.83
C GLY A 164 -15.39 24.94 23.39
N VAL A 165 -15.28 23.75 22.79
CA VAL A 165 -14.40 22.69 23.34
C VAL A 165 -12.94 23.11 23.45
N LEU A 166 -12.48 23.96 22.53
CA LEU A 166 -11.09 24.43 22.44
C LEU A 166 -10.63 25.22 23.66
N ASP A 167 -11.54 25.81 24.43
CA ASP A 167 -11.21 26.59 25.63
C ASP A 167 -10.78 25.70 26.80
N GLY A 168 -11.23 24.44 26.81
CA GLY A 168 -10.93 23.46 27.86
C GLY A 168 -9.77 22.51 27.53
N LEU A 169 -9.20 22.60 26.33
CA LEU A 169 -8.10 21.72 25.91
C LEU A 169 -6.74 22.24 26.38
N ASP A 170 -5.87 21.33 26.79
CA ASP A 170 -4.48 21.61 27.17
C ASP A 170 -3.66 21.91 25.91
N ARG A 171 -3.07 23.10 25.87
CA ARG A 171 -2.29 23.63 24.75
C ARG A 171 -0.93 22.95 24.57
N GLU A 172 -0.47 22.18 25.56
CA GLU A 172 0.78 21.42 25.48
C GLU A 172 0.60 20.00 24.90
N LEU A 173 -0.64 19.60 24.63
CA LEU A 173 -0.99 18.27 24.14
C LEU A 173 -1.42 18.28 22.67
N THR A 174 -1.23 17.13 22.02
CA THR A 174 -1.80 16.82 20.71
C THR A 174 -2.98 15.87 20.90
N TYR A 175 -4.15 16.24 20.41
CA TYR A 175 -5.34 15.40 20.39
C TYR A 175 -5.40 14.65 19.07
N VAL A 176 -5.36 13.32 19.14
CA VAL A 176 -5.28 12.44 17.97
C VAL A 176 -6.63 11.78 17.76
N PHE A 177 -7.23 12.01 16.61
CA PHE A 177 -8.54 11.51 16.24
C PHE A 177 -8.46 10.57 15.04
N GLU A 178 -9.47 9.70 14.93
CA GLU A 178 -9.92 9.17 13.66
C GLU A 178 -11.13 10.00 13.21
N LEU A 179 -11.01 10.64 12.05
CA LEU A 179 -12.13 11.21 11.34
C LEU A 179 -12.86 10.10 10.59
N VAL A 180 -14.13 9.87 10.93
CA VAL A 180 -15.04 9.10 10.10
C VAL A 180 -15.96 10.07 9.38
N ASP A 181 -16.10 9.91 8.06
CA ASP A 181 -16.92 10.80 7.25
C ASP A 181 -17.58 9.98 6.12
N PRO A 182 -18.92 9.86 6.08
CA PRO A 182 -19.62 9.13 5.01
C PRO A 182 -19.33 9.68 3.61
N LYS A 183 -18.86 10.94 3.50
CA LYS A 183 -18.48 11.58 2.23
C LYS A 183 -17.04 11.27 1.81
N LEU A 184 -16.22 10.75 2.72
CA LEU A 184 -14.84 10.32 2.49
C LEU A 184 -14.67 8.85 2.92
N PRO A 185 -15.46 7.92 2.36
CA PRO A 185 -15.44 6.52 2.80
C PRO A 185 -14.15 5.82 2.36
N ILE A 186 -13.70 4.87 3.18
CA ILE A 186 -12.65 3.91 2.82
C ILE A 186 -13.31 2.57 2.47
N LYS A 187 -13.66 1.73 3.45
CA LYS A 187 -14.40 0.47 3.23
C LYS A 187 -15.54 0.28 4.23
N VAL A 188 -15.36 0.67 5.50
CA VAL A 188 -16.45 0.70 6.48
C VAL A 188 -17.43 1.83 6.16
N LYS A 189 -18.73 1.53 6.24
CA LYS A 189 -19.80 2.50 6.02
C LYS A 189 -20.25 3.09 7.34
N TYR A 190 -20.05 4.40 7.48
CA TYR A 190 -20.53 5.18 8.63
C TYR A 190 -21.84 5.90 8.27
N ALA A 191 -22.75 6.00 9.24
CA ALA A 191 -24.02 6.72 9.07
C ALA A 191 -23.87 8.24 9.25
N GLN A 192 -22.90 8.66 10.07
CA GLN A 192 -22.65 10.06 10.40
C GLN A 192 -21.16 10.34 10.44
N GLU A 193 -20.81 11.60 10.19
CA GLU A 193 -19.45 12.10 10.35
C GLU A 193 -19.16 12.45 11.80
N ASP A 194 -17.98 12.09 12.30
CA ASP A 194 -17.54 12.46 13.66
C ASP A 194 -16.02 12.38 13.85
N LEU A 195 -15.56 12.89 15.01
CA LEU A 195 -14.18 12.82 15.48
C LEU A 195 -14.05 11.88 16.68
N TYR A 196 -13.54 10.68 16.44
CA TYR A 196 -13.30 9.70 17.49
C TYR A 196 -11.92 9.93 18.10
N ILE A 197 -11.84 10.26 19.39
CA ILE A 197 -10.55 10.45 20.06
C ILE A 197 -9.86 9.09 20.23
N LEU A 198 -8.67 8.96 19.64
CA LEU A 198 -7.84 7.76 19.74
C LEU A 198 -6.86 7.89 20.91
N SER A 199 -6.20 9.04 21.03
CA SER A 199 -5.29 9.33 22.13
C SER A 199 -5.06 10.83 22.32
N VAL A 200 -4.44 11.17 23.44
CA VAL A 200 -3.85 12.50 23.71
C VAL A 200 -2.35 12.28 23.89
N VAL A 201 -1.52 13.04 23.17
CA VAL A 201 -0.09 12.75 23.07
C VAL A 201 0.71 14.00 23.43
N GLY A 202 1.64 13.88 24.37
CA GLY A 202 2.60 14.92 24.68
C GLY A 202 3.65 15.08 23.57
N LYS A 203 4.33 16.22 23.52
CA LYS A 203 5.42 16.47 22.56
C LYS A 203 6.55 15.42 22.68
N ASP A 204 6.75 14.87 23.88
CA ASP A 204 7.68 13.78 24.20
C ASP A 204 7.13 12.37 23.86
N GLY A 205 5.96 12.27 23.23
CA GLY A 205 5.34 11.01 22.85
C GLY A 205 4.63 10.27 23.99
N LYS A 206 4.57 10.83 25.21
CA LYS A 206 3.79 10.21 26.28
C LYS A 206 2.30 10.27 25.99
N GLU A 207 1.62 9.17 26.25
CA GLU A 207 0.17 9.02 26.18
C GLU A 207 -0.42 8.81 27.57
N PRO A 208 -1.72 9.00 27.81
CA PRO A 208 -2.33 8.71 29.10
C PRO A 208 -2.04 7.30 29.63
N PRO A 209 -2.08 7.11 30.97
CA PRO A 209 -2.00 5.77 31.55
C PRO A 209 -3.20 4.91 31.12
N TYR A 210 -3.08 3.59 31.29
CA TYR A 210 -4.09 2.62 30.84
C TYR A 210 -5.49 2.84 31.44
N ASP A 211 -5.59 3.45 32.63
CA ASP A 211 -6.82 3.75 33.38
C ASP A 211 -7.27 5.21 33.25
N PHE A 212 -6.78 5.93 32.25
CA PHE A 212 -7.20 7.30 31.99
C PHE A 212 -8.72 7.42 31.81
N ASP A 213 -9.29 8.37 32.53
CA ASP A 213 -10.70 8.72 32.46
C ASP A 213 -11.01 9.56 31.22
N TRP A 214 -11.44 8.85 30.17
CA TRP A 214 -11.79 9.46 28.88
C TRP A 214 -13.07 10.28 28.91
N THR A 215 -13.89 10.20 29.97
CA THR A 215 -15.14 10.98 30.08
C THR A 215 -14.89 12.48 30.25
N ARG A 216 -13.65 12.86 30.58
CA ARG A 216 -13.17 14.24 30.67
C ARG A 216 -13.11 14.95 29.32
N LEU A 217 -13.17 14.20 28.22
CA LEU A 217 -13.19 14.74 26.87
C LEU A 217 -14.58 14.45 26.26
N PRO A 218 -15.21 15.42 25.58
CA PRO A 218 -16.56 15.24 25.05
C PRO A 218 -16.61 14.40 23.76
N PHE A 219 -15.47 13.87 23.30
CA PHE A 219 -15.37 13.16 22.04
C PHE A 219 -15.70 11.68 22.20
N PRO A 220 -16.39 11.05 21.22
CA PRO A 220 -16.61 9.61 21.24
C PRO A 220 -15.28 8.86 21.15
N ARG A 221 -15.26 7.63 21.67
CA ARG A 221 -14.12 6.71 21.56
C ARG A 221 -14.46 5.49 20.72
N PRO A 222 -13.46 4.82 20.12
CA PRO A 222 -13.65 3.49 19.57
C PRO A 222 -14.26 2.56 20.62
N ARG A 223 -15.12 1.63 20.18
CA ARG A 223 -15.71 0.65 21.09
C ARG A 223 -14.63 -0.23 21.71
N THR A 224 -14.75 -0.51 23.01
CA THR A 224 -13.86 -1.44 23.72
C THR A 224 -14.50 -2.82 23.74
N HIS A 225 -13.79 -3.83 23.24
CA HIS A 225 -14.27 -5.22 23.19
C HIS A 225 -13.68 -6.11 24.30
N GLY A 226 -12.65 -5.63 24.99
CA GLY A 226 -12.05 -6.31 26.13
C GLY A 226 -10.90 -5.52 26.73
N HIS A 227 -10.64 -5.77 28.01
CA HIS A 227 -9.48 -5.24 28.72
C HIS A 227 -9.01 -6.25 29.78
N GLY A 228 -7.71 -6.26 30.07
CA GLY A 228 -7.12 -7.10 31.12
C GLY A 228 -6.12 -6.33 31.97
N ARG A 229 -5.93 -6.79 33.22
CA ARG A 229 -4.86 -6.39 34.15
C ARG A 229 -4.17 -7.65 34.69
N ASP A 230 -2.89 -7.53 35.03
CA ASP A 230 -1.97 -8.63 35.36
C ASP A 230 -2.47 -9.72 36.36
N LEU A 231 -2.16 -10.97 35.98
CA LEU A 231 -1.94 -12.27 36.67
C LEU A 231 -2.67 -12.71 37.97
N MET A 232 -3.20 -11.83 38.82
CA MET A 232 -3.70 -12.26 40.15
C MET A 232 -5.08 -12.94 40.11
N ASP A 233 -5.78 -12.86 38.97
CA ASP A 233 -7.06 -13.54 38.74
C ASP A 233 -6.90 -14.88 37.96
N ILE A 234 -5.66 -15.40 37.90
CA ILE A 234 -5.30 -16.63 37.18
C ILE A 234 -4.89 -17.74 38.15
N SER A 235 -5.65 -17.92 39.24
CA SER A 235 -5.57 -19.19 39.98
C SER A 235 -6.29 -20.33 39.25
N ASN A 236 -7.01 -20.06 38.15
CA ASN A 236 -7.86 -21.06 37.49
C ASN A 236 -7.89 -21.10 35.94
N SER A 237 -7.00 -20.45 35.18
CA SER A 237 -6.98 -20.61 33.71
C SER A 237 -5.59 -20.69 33.10
N LYS A 238 -5.32 -21.79 32.38
CA LYS A 238 -4.04 -22.11 31.69
C LYS A 238 -3.79 -21.32 30.40
N SER A 239 -4.31 -20.10 30.23
CA SER A 239 -4.00 -19.28 29.04
C SER A 239 -3.21 -18.04 29.44
N THR A 240 -2.07 -17.83 28.80
CA THR A 240 -1.34 -16.55 28.76
C THR A 240 -2.37 -15.41 28.69
N GLY A 241 -2.43 -14.54 29.69
CA GLY A 241 -3.54 -13.58 29.89
C GLY A 241 -3.68 -12.49 28.83
N VAL A 242 -3.14 -12.67 27.63
CA VAL A 242 -3.14 -11.76 26.48
C VAL A 242 -4.01 -12.34 25.36
N PRO A 243 -4.78 -11.51 24.62
CA PRO A 243 -5.60 -11.99 23.51
C PRO A 243 -4.79 -12.63 22.37
N ASP A 244 -5.30 -13.74 21.84
CA ASP A 244 -4.79 -14.33 20.61
C ASP A 244 -5.15 -13.46 19.40
N LEU A 245 -4.14 -12.76 18.87
CA LEU A 245 -4.30 -11.83 17.75
C LEU A 245 -4.76 -12.52 16.45
N LYS A 246 -4.46 -13.80 16.26
CA LYS A 246 -4.86 -14.57 15.07
C LYS A 246 -6.32 -15.02 15.17
N GLU A 247 -6.78 -15.39 16.36
CA GLU A 247 -8.21 -15.68 16.54
C GLU A 247 -9.05 -14.40 16.44
N LEU A 248 -8.53 -13.27 16.93
CA LEU A 248 -9.17 -11.97 16.73
C LEU A 248 -9.36 -11.62 15.24
N SER A 249 -8.40 -11.93 14.36
CA SER A 249 -8.54 -11.64 12.92
C SER A 249 -9.64 -12.44 12.22
N LYS A 250 -10.06 -13.57 12.80
CA LYS A 250 -11.09 -14.44 12.23
C LYS A 250 -12.52 -14.08 12.65
N LEU A 251 -12.69 -13.14 13.58
CA LEU A 251 -14.01 -12.76 14.09
C LEU A 251 -14.90 -12.12 13.02
N ASN A 252 -14.31 -11.45 12.02
CA ASN A 252 -15.00 -10.99 10.81
C ASN A 252 -16.32 -10.25 11.10
N LEU A 253 -16.30 -9.35 12.08
CA LEU A 253 -17.51 -8.58 12.43
C LEU A 253 -17.94 -7.74 11.23
N ARG A 254 -19.25 -7.69 11.02
CA ARG A 254 -19.84 -7.06 9.83
C ARG A 254 -19.61 -5.57 9.84
N ASN A 255 -19.15 -5.03 8.70
CA ASN A 255 -18.92 -3.58 8.51
C ASN A 255 -17.94 -3.00 9.54
N GLU A 256 -16.91 -3.77 9.86
CA GLU A 256 -15.83 -3.36 10.75
C GLU A 256 -14.49 -3.72 10.09
N GLU A 257 -13.45 -2.93 10.34
CA GLU A 257 -12.11 -3.23 9.84
C GLU A 257 -11.39 -4.28 10.67
N GLY A 258 -11.60 -4.26 11.98
CA GLY A 258 -10.90 -5.11 12.92
C GLY A 258 -10.65 -4.40 14.25
N PHE A 259 -9.51 -4.67 14.87
CA PHE A 259 -9.12 -4.13 16.16
C PHE A 259 -7.75 -3.46 16.16
N VAL A 260 -7.57 -2.56 17.11
CA VAL A 260 -6.26 -2.15 17.62
C VAL A 260 -6.14 -2.70 19.03
N VAL A 261 -5.10 -3.50 19.26
CA VAL A 261 -4.78 -4.01 20.60
C VAL A 261 -3.66 -3.18 21.18
N LEU A 262 -3.89 -2.62 22.36
CA LEU A 262 -2.96 -1.79 23.12
C LEU A 262 -2.37 -2.59 24.28
N PHE A 263 -1.09 -2.37 24.57
CA PHE A 263 -0.33 -3.06 25.60
C PHE A 263 0.48 -2.06 26.42
N TRP A 264 0.41 -2.16 27.74
CA TRP A 264 1.22 -1.39 28.69
C TRP A 264 2.14 -2.34 29.43
N ALA A 265 3.46 -2.10 29.34
CA ALA A 265 4.43 -2.99 29.97
C ALA A 265 4.39 -2.90 31.50
N THR A 266 4.13 -1.70 32.04
CA THR A 266 4.04 -1.44 33.49
C THR A 266 2.87 -0.49 33.79
N LYS A 267 2.50 -0.38 35.06
CA LYS A 267 1.47 0.57 35.53
C LYS A 267 1.76 2.02 35.12
N ASP A 268 3.03 2.41 35.16
CA ASP A 268 3.50 3.77 34.84
C ASP A 268 3.94 3.92 33.39
N ASP A 269 3.71 2.91 32.54
CA ASP A 269 4.05 2.98 31.12
C ASP A 269 3.21 4.05 30.43
N ARG A 270 3.88 5.00 29.79
CA ARG A 270 3.27 6.10 29.04
C ARG A 270 3.51 5.97 27.54
N TYR A 271 4.03 4.84 27.07
CA TYR A 271 4.36 4.57 25.67
C TYR A 271 3.80 3.22 25.23
N PRO A 272 2.45 3.05 25.25
CA PRO A 272 1.84 1.76 24.99
C PRO A 272 2.20 1.23 23.59
N GLN A 273 2.47 -0.07 23.53
CA GLN A 273 2.65 -0.78 22.27
C GLN A 273 1.30 -1.06 21.64
N ARG A 274 1.26 -1.07 20.30
CA ARG A 274 0.02 -1.29 19.53
C ARG A 274 0.22 -2.30 18.44
N VAL A 275 -0.83 -3.08 18.20
CA VAL A 275 -0.91 -4.01 17.08
C VAL A 275 -2.25 -3.85 16.39
N LYS A 276 -2.24 -3.78 15.06
CA LYS A 276 -3.47 -3.84 14.24
C LYS A 276 -3.83 -5.29 13.98
N VAL A 277 -5.10 -5.61 14.16
CA VAL A 277 -5.67 -6.91 13.81
C VAL A 277 -6.83 -6.64 12.88
N LYS A 278 -6.58 -6.67 11.56
CA LYS A 278 -7.64 -6.52 10.57
C LYS A 278 -8.38 -7.84 10.40
N PHE A 279 -9.68 -7.78 10.21
CA PHE A 279 -10.49 -8.95 9.90
C PHE A 279 -10.14 -9.50 8.53
N GLU A 280 -10.12 -10.82 8.40
CA GLU A 280 -9.90 -11.49 7.13
C GLU A 280 -10.95 -11.08 6.09
N SER A 281 -12.20 -10.89 6.51
CA SER A 281 -13.30 -10.38 5.67
C SER A 281 -13.10 -8.93 5.24
N TYR A 282 -12.43 -8.11 6.06
CA TYR A 282 -12.08 -6.75 5.68
C TYR A 282 -10.94 -6.73 4.65
N LEU A 283 -10.03 -7.69 4.71
CA LEU A 283 -8.98 -7.88 3.71
C LEU A 283 -9.48 -8.59 2.44
N ASP A 284 -10.70 -9.14 2.47
CA ASP A 284 -11.31 -9.77 1.32
C ASP A 284 -12.09 -8.72 0.49
N ASP A 285 -11.67 -8.54 -0.75
CA ASP A 285 -12.31 -7.60 -1.69
C ASP A 285 -13.49 -8.21 -2.46
N THR A 286 -13.79 -9.50 -2.26
CA THR A 286 -14.97 -10.14 -2.88
C THR A 286 -16.29 -9.53 -2.39
N HIS A 287 -16.32 -8.91 -1.21
CA HIS A 287 -17.48 -8.18 -0.68
C HIS A 287 -17.61 -6.74 -1.20
N PHE A 288 -16.62 -6.23 -1.94
CA PHE A 288 -16.65 -4.92 -2.62
C PHE A 288 -16.90 -5.06 -4.12
N ARG A 289 -17.67 -6.08 -4.54
CA ARG A 289 -18.32 -6.04 -5.84
C ARG A 289 -19.56 -5.14 -5.70
N PRO A 290 -19.63 -3.97 -6.37
CA PRO A 290 -20.94 -3.49 -6.77
C PRO A 290 -21.59 -4.65 -7.51
N GLN A 291 -22.88 -4.86 -7.30
CA GLN A 291 -23.68 -5.78 -8.08
C GLN A 291 -23.69 -5.26 -9.53
N VAL A 292 -22.66 -5.61 -10.31
CA VAL A 292 -22.56 -5.28 -11.73
C VAL A 292 -23.12 -6.48 -12.47
N ASP A 293 -24.45 -6.57 -12.48
CA ASP A 293 -25.15 -7.27 -13.56
C ASP A 293 -24.74 -6.55 -14.86
N GLY A 294 -23.81 -7.13 -15.63
CA GLY A 294 -23.44 -6.61 -16.94
C GLY A 294 -22.02 -6.84 -17.45
N LEU A 295 -21.05 -7.27 -16.64
CA LEU A 295 -19.67 -7.42 -17.15
C LEU A 295 -19.44 -8.73 -17.95
N HIS A 296 -20.33 -9.72 -17.80
CA HIS A 296 -20.32 -10.93 -18.64
C HIS A 296 -20.60 -10.64 -20.13
N SER A 297 -21.12 -9.46 -20.48
CA SER A 297 -21.40 -9.10 -21.89
C SER A 297 -20.20 -8.52 -22.64
N ALA A 298 -19.10 -8.14 -21.97
CA ALA A 298 -17.93 -7.57 -22.64
C ALA A 298 -16.98 -8.64 -23.22
N MET A 299 -16.96 -9.84 -22.63
CA MET A 299 -16.14 -10.96 -23.11
C MET A 299 -16.60 -11.51 -24.48
N SER A 300 -17.88 -11.35 -24.83
CA SER A 300 -18.40 -11.75 -26.16
C SER A 300 -18.02 -10.79 -27.29
N LYS A 301 -17.76 -9.51 -26.99
CA LYS A 301 -17.55 -8.48 -28.03
C LYS A 301 -16.09 -8.27 -28.44
N ILE A 302 -15.11 -8.66 -27.62
CA ILE A 302 -13.69 -8.57 -27.98
C ILE A 302 -13.30 -9.66 -29.00
N SER A 303 -13.97 -10.81 -28.99
CA SER A 303 -13.84 -11.83 -30.03
C SER A 303 -14.33 -11.38 -31.42
N ALA A 304 -15.10 -10.30 -31.52
CA ALA A 304 -15.70 -9.82 -32.77
C ALA A 304 -14.96 -8.61 -33.40
N LEU A 305 -14.01 -8.00 -32.70
CA LEU A 305 -13.27 -6.81 -33.17
C LEU A 305 -11.95 -7.14 -33.88
N ALA A 306 -11.60 -8.42 -34.03
CA ALA A 306 -10.41 -8.87 -34.77
C ALA A 306 -10.59 -8.88 -36.31
N SER A 307 -11.68 -8.31 -36.84
CA SER A 307 -12.07 -8.45 -38.25
C SER A 307 -12.11 -7.16 -39.08
N LEU A 308 -11.66 -6.00 -38.58
CA LEU A 308 -11.67 -4.76 -39.38
C LEU A 308 -10.35 -4.00 -39.29
N GLY A 309 -9.85 -3.61 -40.46
CA GLY A 309 -8.54 -2.99 -40.70
C GLY A 309 -8.39 -1.56 -40.16
N PRO A 310 -7.26 -0.90 -40.45
CA PRO A 310 -6.81 0.26 -39.69
C PRO A 310 -7.47 1.55 -40.19
N SER A 311 -8.14 2.28 -39.30
CA SER A 311 -8.38 3.71 -39.46
C SER A 311 -8.00 4.45 -38.19
N SER A 312 -7.42 5.62 -38.39
CA SER A 312 -6.76 6.47 -37.41
C SER A 312 -7.64 6.93 -36.24
N SER A 313 -6.94 7.33 -35.17
CA SER A 313 -7.38 8.26 -34.14
C SER A 313 -8.71 7.93 -33.46
N ASN A 314 -8.68 7.04 -32.46
CA ASN A 314 -9.45 7.17 -31.21
C ASN A 314 -8.96 6.12 -30.21
N LEU A 315 -8.28 6.58 -29.15
CA LEU A 315 -7.91 5.78 -27.99
C LEU A 315 -9.17 5.24 -27.30
N PRO A 316 -9.30 3.93 -27.04
CA PRO A 316 -10.16 3.47 -25.96
C PRO A 316 -9.48 3.86 -24.66
N LYS A 317 -10.02 4.89 -23.99
CA LYS A 317 -9.67 5.23 -22.62
C LYS A 317 -9.93 4.02 -21.73
N LEU A 318 -9.01 3.72 -20.82
CA LEU A 318 -9.27 2.81 -19.70
C LEU A 318 -10.61 3.23 -19.05
N PRO A 319 -11.49 2.29 -18.66
CA PRO A 319 -12.73 2.63 -17.98
C PRO A 319 -12.44 3.47 -16.73
N HIS A 320 -13.03 4.66 -16.69
CA HIS A 320 -12.83 5.71 -15.68
C HIS A 320 -13.41 5.38 -14.28
N HIS A 321 -13.58 4.11 -13.91
CA HIS A 321 -14.20 3.70 -12.63
C HIS A 321 -13.27 2.96 -11.65
N LEU A 322 -11.96 2.91 -11.91
CA LEU A 322 -10.97 2.36 -10.97
C LEU A 322 -10.07 3.47 -10.44
N SER A 323 -10.62 4.35 -9.61
CA SER A 323 -9.85 5.38 -8.88
C SER A 323 -9.17 4.84 -7.62
N THR A 324 -9.45 3.58 -7.25
CA THR A 324 -8.79 2.88 -6.15
C THR A 324 -7.97 1.72 -6.70
N PRO A 325 -6.70 1.56 -6.30
CA PRO A 325 -5.94 0.36 -6.64
C PRO A 325 -6.65 -0.86 -6.03
N THR A 326 -6.61 -2.00 -6.70
CA THR A 326 -7.15 -3.28 -6.21
C THR A 326 -5.96 -4.21 -5.91
N PRO A 327 -5.94 -4.96 -4.79
CA PRO A 327 -4.88 -5.91 -4.49
C PRO A 327 -4.83 -7.02 -5.56
N PRO A 328 -3.65 -7.37 -6.08
CA PRO A 328 -3.61 -8.29 -7.21
C PRO A 328 -3.60 -9.76 -6.79
N SER A 329 -4.23 -10.60 -7.62
CA SER A 329 -4.02 -12.05 -7.68
C SER A 329 -2.86 -12.38 -8.64
N PRO A 330 -2.28 -13.59 -8.59
CA PRO A 330 -1.31 -14.03 -9.59
C PRO A 330 -1.84 -13.90 -11.03
N ALA A 331 -3.12 -14.22 -11.26
CA ALA A 331 -3.74 -14.10 -12.57
C ALA A 331 -3.81 -12.64 -13.06
N LEU A 332 -4.12 -11.68 -12.18
CA LEU A 332 -4.12 -10.26 -12.56
C LEU A 332 -2.72 -9.77 -12.92
N ILE A 333 -1.69 -10.20 -12.16
CA ILE A 333 -0.29 -9.86 -12.47
C ILE A 333 0.10 -10.42 -13.83
N LEU A 334 -0.27 -11.66 -14.13
CA LEU A 334 -0.03 -12.30 -15.42
C LEU A 334 -0.74 -11.57 -16.56
N GLU A 335 -2.00 -11.17 -16.38
CA GLU A 335 -2.76 -10.41 -17.36
C GLU A 335 -2.10 -9.05 -17.65
N LEU A 336 -1.74 -8.30 -16.61
CA LEU A 336 -1.03 -7.03 -16.75
C LEU A 336 0.33 -7.22 -17.43
N TYR A 337 1.09 -8.22 -17.02
CA TYR A 337 2.39 -8.54 -17.62
C TYR A 337 2.25 -8.83 -19.11
N THR A 338 1.34 -9.74 -19.49
CA THR A 338 1.12 -10.13 -20.90
C THR A 338 0.58 -8.97 -21.73
N HIS A 339 -0.30 -8.14 -21.17
CA HIS A 339 -0.75 -6.90 -21.80
C HIS A 339 0.41 -5.96 -22.12
N HIS A 340 1.30 -5.70 -21.16
CA HIS A 340 2.48 -4.86 -21.39
C HIS A 340 3.46 -5.48 -22.39
N ARG A 341 3.71 -6.79 -22.29
CA ARG A 341 4.58 -7.52 -23.22
C ARG A 341 4.06 -7.46 -24.65
N SER A 342 2.74 -7.52 -24.86
CA SER A 342 2.14 -7.46 -26.21
C SER A 342 2.42 -6.14 -26.95
N LYS A 343 2.70 -5.05 -26.22
CA LYS A 343 3.05 -3.74 -26.79
C LYS A 343 4.49 -3.66 -27.31
N ILE A 344 5.34 -4.65 -27.00
CA ILE A 344 6.74 -4.69 -27.42
C ILE A 344 6.83 -5.59 -28.66
N ALA A 345 6.77 -5.01 -29.86
CA ALA A 345 6.60 -5.75 -31.13
C ALA A 345 7.88 -6.46 -31.66
N HIS A 346 8.73 -6.98 -30.77
CA HIS A 346 9.95 -7.73 -31.14
C HIS A 346 10.42 -8.64 -30.00
N PHE A 347 11.44 -9.47 -30.25
CA PHE A 347 12.04 -10.41 -29.28
C PHE A 347 13.45 -10.00 -28.78
N LYS A 348 13.81 -8.71 -28.83
CA LYS A 348 15.11 -8.23 -28.31
C LYS A 348 15.15 -8.26 -26.77
N PRO A 349 15.98 -9.11 -26.13
CA PRO A 349 15.90 -9.33 -24.69
C PRO A 349 16.14 -8.07 -23.84
N THR A 350 17.18 -7.29 -24.16
CA THR A 350 17.53 -6.08 -23.40
C THR A 350 16.43 -5.03 -23.39
N THR A 351 15.76 -4.83 -24.54
CA THR A 351 14.64 -3.90 -24.67
C THR A 351 13.40 -4.39 -23.92
N ILE A 352 13.13 -5.70 -23.96
CA ILE A 352 12.02 -6.31 -23.21
C ILE A 352 12.25 -6.14 -21.72
N SER A 353 13.37 -6.62 -21.18
CA SER A 353 13.67 -6.54 -19.74
C SER A 353 13.64 -5.11 -19.22
N THR A 354 14.24 -4.15 -19.95
CA THR A 354 14.23 -2.73 -19.54
C THR A 354 12.81 -2.14 -19.51
N THR A 355 11.98 -2.49 -20.49
CA THR A 355 10.60 -1.96 -20.58
C THR A 355 9.69 -2.61 -19.55
N MET A 356 9.81 -3.93 -19.36
CA MET A 356 9.04 -4.68 -18.37
C MET A 356 9.40 -4.28 -16.94
N GLU A 357 10.67 -4.01 -16.63
CA GLU A 357 11.08 -3.48 -15.33
C GLU A 357 10.42 -2.12 -15.05
N ARG A 358 10.33 -1.23 -16.04
CA ARG A 358 9.62 0.05 -15.89
C ARG A 358 8.14 -0.15 -15.56
N HIS A 359 7.48 -1.09 -16.23
CA HIS A 359 6.08 -1.41 -15.96
C HIS A 359 5.89 -2.03 -14.56
N LYS A 360 6.79 -2.93 -14.14
CA LYS A 360 6.82 -3.50 -12.78
C LYS A 360 6.88 -2.40 -11.73
N GLN A 361 7.81 -1.46 -11.87
CA GLN A 361 7.97 -0.37 -10.90
C GLN A 361 6.74 0.54 -10.86
N SER A 362 6.15 0.86 -12.01
CA SER A 362 4.91 1.64 -12.05
C SER A 362 3.75 0.92 -11.37
N PHE A 363 3.64 -0.39 -11.56
CA PHE A 363 2.61 -1.22 -10.95
C PHE A 363 2.77 -1.32 -9.43
N LEU A 364 3.97 -1.66 -8.93
CA LEU A 364 4.28 -1.68 -7.50
C LEU A 364 4.02 -0.32 -6.84
N GLN A 365 4.36 0.78 -7.52
CA GLN A 365 4.07 2.12 -7.03
C GLN A 365 2.57 2.39 -6.91
N SER A 366 1.76 1.89 -7.83
CA SER A 366 0.30 2.06 -7.78
C SER A 366 -0.35 1.31 -6.61
N LEU A 367 0.28 0.24 -6.13
CA LEU A 367 -0.19 -0.57 -5.00
C LEU A 367 0.28 -0.05 -3.64
N ALA A 368 1.25 0.88 -3.59
CA ALA A 368 1.79 1.43 -2.35
C ALA A 368 0.72 1.98 -1.37
N PRO A 369 -0.39 2.60 -1.82
CA PRO A 369 -1.46 3.02 -0.92
C PRO A 369 -2.18 1.87 -0.19
N LEU A 370 -2.26 0.69 -0.81
CA LEU A 370 -2.92 -0.50 -0.23
C LEU A 370 -1.99 -1.33 0.66
N ALA A 371 -0.68 -1.14 0.53
CA ALA A 371 0.29 -2.07 1.08
C ALA A 371 0.12 -2.26 2.59
N ASP A 372 -0.12 -1.17 3.33
CA ASP A 372 -0.35 -1.19 4.78
C ASP A 372 -1.53 -2.11 5.19
N ASP A 373 -2.46 -2.39 4.28
CA ASP A 373 -3.63 -3.22 4.54
C ASP A 373 -3.34 -4.72 4.34
N TYR A 374 -2.44 -5.07 3.42
CA TYR A 374 -2.21 -6.45 2.97
C TYR A 374 -0.90 -7.09 3.48
N GLY A 375 -0.21 -6.45 4.42
CA GLY A 375 1.05 -6.94 5.01
C GLY A 375 2.29 -6.09 4.72
N GLY A 376 2.06 -4.86 4.28
CA GLY A 376 3.06 -3.81 4.14
C GLY A 376 4.18 -4.20 3.20
N ALA A 377 5.40 -4.20 3.75
CA ALA A 377 6.62 -4.54 3.04
C ALA A 377 6.58 -5.95 2.41
N ALA A 378 6.19 -6.96 3.20
CA ALA A 378 6.24 -8.35 2.77
C ALA A 378 5.28 -8.64 1.61
N TRP A 379 4.15 -7.93 1.57
CA TRP A 379 3.12 -8.13 0.56
C TRP A 379 3.52 -7.65 -0.83
N LEU A 380 4.00 -6.41 -0.97
CA LEU A 380 4.45 -5.97 -2.30
C LEU A 380 5.72 -6.73 -2.73
N GLU A 381 6.52 -7.29 -1.81
CA GLU A 381 7.65 -8.17 -2.16
C GLU A 381 7.14 -9.50 -2.72
N LEU A 382 6.02 -10.01 -2.19
CA LEU A 382 5.32 -11.15 -2.77
C LEU A 382 4.77 -10.81 -4.18
N VAL A 383 4.21 -9.61 -4.37
CA VAL A 383 3.77 -9.12 -5.70
C VAL A 383 4.95 -9.00 -6.67
N GLU A 384 6.07 -8.40 -6.23
CA GLU A 384 7.28 -8.25 -7.02
C GLU A 384 7.88 -9.61 -7.40
N ARG A 385 7.99 -10.55 -6.45
CA ARG A 385 8.46 -11.92 -6.72
C ARG A 385 7.54 -12.66 -7.68
N THR A 386 6.22 -12.44 -7.60
CA THR A 386 5.26 -13.04 -8.54
C THR A 386 5.47 -12.49 -9.95
N TRP A 387 5.64 -11.17 -10.09
CA TRP A 387 5.99 -10.55 -11.37
C TRP A 387 7.31 -11.09 -11.92
N ASP A 388 8.36 -11.15 -11.10
CA ASP A 388 9.69 -11.61 -11.51
C ASP A 388 9.69 -13.09 -11.94
N ARG A 389 8.88 -13.92 -11.26
CA ARG A 389 8.66 -15.31 -11.67
C ARG A 389 7.95 -15.41 -13.03
N ILE A 390 6.94 -14.59 -13.27
CA ILE A 390 6.28 -14.50 -14.58
C ILE A 390 7.29 -14.04 -15.64
N HIS A 391 8.10 -13.02 -15.34
CA HIS A 391 9.13 -12.51 -16.24
C HIS A 391 10.13 -13.60 -16.63
N ALA A 392 10.67 -14.33 -15.66
CA ALA A 392 11.61 -15.41 -15.89
C ALA A 392 11.01 -16.53 -16.75
N LEU A 393 9.77 -16.96 -16.46
CA LEU A 393 9.08 -18.00 -17.24
C LEU A 393 8.86 -17.59 -18.69
N VAL A 394 8.41 -16.36 -18.92
CA VAL A 394 8.18 -15.84 -20.28
C VAL A 394 9.52 -15.69 -21.01
N SER A 395 10.54 -15.12 -20.37
CA SER A 395 11.84 -14.91 -21.01
C SER A 395 12.58 -16.21 -21.38
N LEU A 396 12.40 -17.29 -20.61
CA LEU A 396 12.90 -18.61 -20.97
C LEU A 396 12.23 -19.13 -22.25
N GLN A 397 10.89 -19.10 -22.30
CA GLN A 397 10.13 -19.53 -23.47
C GLN A 397 10.42 -18.65 -24.71
N GLU A 398 10.66 -17.35 -24.51
CA GLU A 398 11.11 -16.45 -25.59
C GLU A 398 12.48 -16.83 -26.14
N ALA A 399 13.42 -17.18 -25.27
CA ALA A 399 14.75 -17.61 -25.67
C ALA A 399 14.68 -18.90 -26.49
N ASP A 400 13.86 -19.87 -26.05
CA ASP A 400 13.65 -21.12 -26.76
C ASP A 400 13.02 -20.91 -28.15
N LEU A 401 12.02 -20.03 -28.24
CA LEU A 401 11.41 -19.64 -29.52
C LEU A 401 12.44 -19.00 -30.47
N VAL A 402 13.23 -18.04 -29.99
CA VAL A 402 14.25 -17.34 -30.79
C VAL A 402 15.36 -18.30 -31.24
N GLN A 403 15.77 -19.22 -30.36
CA GLN A 403 16.71 -20.27 -30.72
C GLN A 403 16.12 -21.17 -31.83
N LYS A 404 14.86 -21.57 -31.70
CA LYS A 404 14.19 -22.41 -32.69
C LYS A 404 14.03 -21.70 -34.04
N MET A 405 13.70 -20.41 -34.05
CA MET A 405 13.72 -19.59 -35.27
C MET A 405 15.10 -19.61 -35.94
N SER A 406 16.17 -19.49 -35.15
CA SER A 406 17.54 -19.51 -35.67
C SER A 406 17.93 -20.88 -36.24
N GLU A 407 17.50 -21.97 -35.61
CA GLU A 407 17.65 -23.34 -36.12
C GLU A 407 16.94 -23.52 -37.46
N LEU A 408 15.67 -23.13 -37.55
CA LEU A 408 14.89 -23.23 -38.78
C LEU A 408 15.48 -22.39 -39.92
N GLN A 409 16.07 -21.22 -39.63
CA GLN A 409 16.81 -20.45 -40.62
C GLN A 409 18.03 -21.19 -41.17
N ARG A 410 18.79 -21.89 -40.31
CA ARG A 410 19.93 -22.72 -40.74
C ARG A 410 19.47 -23.91 -41.59
N GLU A 411 18.28 -24.43 -41.33
CA GLU A 411 17.63 -25.47 -42.15
C GLU A 411 17.07 -24.93 -43.48
N GLY A 412 17.15 -23.61 -43.73
CA GLY A 412 16.73 -22.98 -44.98
C GLY A 412 15.34 -22.33 -44.94
N TYR A 413 14.62 -22.37 -43.80
CA TYR A 413 13.34 -21.70 -43.64
C TYR A 413 13.55 -20.23 -43.28
N LYS A 414 13.39 -19.34 -44.26
CA LYS A 414 13.52 -17.89 -44.06
C LYS A 414 12.13 -17.22 -43.97
N PRO A 415 11.97 -16.18 -43.15
CA PRO A 415 10.72 -15.44 -43.08
C PRO A 415 10.47 -14.66 -44.37
N GLY A 416 9.23 -14.65 -44.86
CA GLY A 416 8.88 -13.92 -46.08
C GLY A 416 7.38 -13.91 -46.40
N ALA A 417 6.84 -12.72 -46.67
CA ALA A 417 5.42 -12.53 -47.00
C ALA A 417 4.95 -13.34 -48.23
N ALA A 418 5.87 -13.67 -49.15
CA ALA A 418 5.59 -14.50 -50.31
C ALA A 418 5.21 -15.95 -49.93
N HIS A 419 5.64 -16.45 -48.78
CA HIS A 419 5.36 -17.82 -48.33
C HIS A 419 3.88 -18.04 -47.98
N VAL A 420 3.17 -16.98 -47.59
CA VAL A 420 1.73 -17.04 -47.30
C VAL A 420 0.93 -17.47 -48.54
N LYS A 421 1.41 -17.15 -49.75
CA LYS A 421 0.76 -17.47 -51.03
C LYS A 421 1.21 -18.80 -51.65
N SER A 422 2.26 -19.44 -51.12
CA SER A 422 2.79 -20.69 -51.66
C SER A 422 2.32 -21.90 -50.85
N HIS A 423 1.37 -22.66 -51.41
CA HIS A 423 0.88 -23.90 -50.80
C HIS A 423 1.99 -24.93 -50.54
N LEU A 424 2.98 -25.00 -51.44
CA LEU A 424 4.12 -25.92 -51.30
C LEU A 424 5.02 -25.52 -50.12
N ALA A 425 5.39 -24.24 -50.03
CA ALA A 425 6.23 -23.73 -48.94
C ALA A 425 5.53 -23.84 -47.58
N LYS A 426 4.23 -23.48 -47.53
CA LYS A 426 3.41 -23.62 -46.33
C LYS A 426 3.30 -25.09 -45.91
N GLY A 427 2.95 -25.98 -46.82
CA GLY A 427 2.83 -27.41 -46.52
C GLY A 427 4.14 -28.05 -46.04
N GLY A 428 5.29 -27.64 -46.59
CA GLY A 428 6.61 -28.06 -46.13
C GLY A 428 6.91 -27.60 -44.70
N PHE A 429 6.72 -26.31 -44.42
CA PHE A 429 6.96 -25.73 -43.10
C PHE A 429 6.02 -26.32 -42.03
N GLU A 430 4.74 -26.51 -42.36
CA GLU A 430 3.75 -27.16 -41.49
C GLU A 430 4.16 -28.54 -41.02
N ARG A 431 4.68 -29.37 -41.95
CA ARG A 431 5.21 -30.69 -41.59
C ARG A 431 6.43 -30.58 -40.68
N ARG A 432 7.28 -29.57 -40.89
CA ARG A 432 8.48 -29.35 -40.09
C ARG A 432 8.18 -28.95 -38.65
N VAL A 433 7.25 -28.01 -38.44
CA VAL A 433 6.90 -27.52 -37.08
C VAL A 433 6.00 -28.48 -36.28
N ARG A 434 5.53 -29.56 -36.90
CA ARG A 434 4.80 -30.65 -36.22
C ARG A 434 5.71 -31.74 -35.65
N LYS A 435 7.00 -31.74 -36.00
CA LYS A 435 7.96 -32.68 -35.40
C LYS A 435 8.07 -32.44 -33.89
N SER A 436 8.43 -33.49 -33.15
CA SER A 436 8.47 -33.50 -31.68
C SER A 436 9.54 -32.59 -31.08
N ASP A 437 10.50 -32.11 -31.87
CA ASP A 437 11.55 -31.17 -31.44
C ASP A 437 11.06 -29.70 -31.42
N VAL A 438 9.80 -29.45 -31.81
CA VAL A 438 9.17 -28.13 -31.78
C VAL A 438 8.04 -28.14 -30.76
N ASP A 439 8.18 -27.26 -29.77
CA ASP A 439 7.15 -27.03 -28.76
C ASP A 439 5.79 -26.67 -29.44
N PRO A 440 4.70 -27.38 -29.10
CA PRO A 440 3.37 -27.08 -29.62
C PRO A 440 2.92 -25.63 -29.40
N GLY A 441 3.27 -25.01 -28.28
CA GLY A 441 2.94 -23.63 -27.92
C GLY A 441 3.60 -22.60 -28.85
N PHE A 442 4.72 -22.95 -29.49
CA PHE A 442 5.43 -22.04 -30.40
C PHE A 442 4.93 -22.08 -31.85
N ARG A 443 4.10 -23.06 -32.20
CA ARG A 443 3.72 -23.31 -33.61
C ARG A 443 3.08 -22.10 -34.27
N GLU A 444 2.15 -21.41 -33.60
CA GLU A 444 1.50 -20.22 -34.18
C GLU A 444 2.48 -19.04 -34.33
N ALA A 445 3.37 -18.84 -33.35
CA ALA A 445 4.42 -17.82 -33.46
C ALA A 445 5.39 -18.10 -34.61
N LEU A 446 5.79 -19.37 -34.78
CA LEU A 446 6.65 -19.82 -35.87
C LEU A 446 5.97 -19.69 -37.24
N ARG A 447 4.67 -19.98 -37.36
CA ARG A 447 3.88 -19.73 -38.58
C ARG A 447 3.85 -18.25 -38.93
N ALA A 448 3.55 -17.39 -37.96
CA ALA A 448 3.51 -15.94 -38.15
C ALA A 448 4.89 -15.41 -38.57
N TRP A 449 5.95 -15.88 -37.92
CA TRP A 449 7.33 -15.55 -38.28
C TRP A 449 7.70 -15.99 -39.70
N PHE A 450 7.46 -17.25 -40.06
CA PHE A 450 7.77 -17.78 -41.39
C PHE A 450 6.98 -17.06 -42.49
N GLY A 451 5.72 -16.74 -42.23
CA GLY A 451 4.87 -15.93 -43.11
C GLY A 451 5.28 -14.46 -43.22
N GLY A 452 6.28 -13.99 -42.45
CA GLY A 452 6.74 -12.60 -42.48
C GLY A 452 5.74 -11.61 -41.89
N GLU A 453 4.87 -12.04 -40.97
CA GLU A 453 3.90 -11.18 -40.30
C GLU A 453 4.61 -10.09 -39.46
N PRO A 454 3.98 -8.93 -39.23
CA PRO A 454 4.53 -7.90 -38.35
C PRO A 454 4.86 -8.43 -36.95
N GLY A 455 5.94 -7.94 -36.34
CA GLY A 455 6.43 -8.42 -35.06
C GLY A 455 5.39 -8.41 -33.92
N GLY A 456 4.45 -7.47 -33.94
CA GLY A 456 3.32 -7.44 -32.99
C GLY A 456 2.41 -8.68 -33.09
N LYS A 457 2.14 -9.18 -34.30
CA LYS A 457 1.38 -10.42 -34.49
C LYS A 457 2.16 -11.65 -34.08
N GLN A 458 3.48 -11.67 -34.34
CA GLN A 458 4.35 -12.76 -33.89
C GLN A 458 4.37 -12.85 -32.36
N VAL A 459 4.48 -11.71 -31.68
CA VAL A 459 4.44 -11.62 -30.21
C VAL A 459 3.08 -12.03 -29.67
N ALA A 460 1.97 -11.57 -30.27
CA ALA A 460 0.64 -11.98 -29.84
C ALA A 460 0.42 -13.50 -29.95
N ALA A 461 0.88 -14.10 -31.06
CA ALA A 461 0.83 -15.54 -31.25
C ALA A 461 1.68 -16.28 -30.20
N PHE A 462 2.89 -15.78 -29.90
CA PHE A 462 3.73 -16.33 -28.84
C PHE A 462 3.04 -16.27 -27.47
N LEU A 463 2.49 -15.11 -27.09
CA LEU A 463 1.81 -14.94 -25.80
C LEU A 463 0.60 -15.87 -25.65
N SER A 464 -0.12 -16.16 -26.74
CA SER A 464 -1.25 -17.09 -26.72
C SER A 464 -0.86 -18.55 -26.49
N GLY A 465 0.38 -18.91 -26.81
CA GLY A 465 0.93 -20.25 -26.67
C GLY A 465 1.77 -20.46 -25.41
N LEU A 466 1.83 -19.48 -24.50
CA LEU A 466 2.64 -19.59 -23.28
C LEU A 466 2.17 -20.71 -22.37
N GLU A 467 3.14 -21.51 -21.92
CA GLU A 467 2.94 -22.44 -20.82
C GLU A 467 3.06 -21.71 -19.49
N ILE A 468 1.93 -21.66 -18.76
CA ILE A 468 1.84 -20.96 -17.47
C ILE A 468 1.42 -21.94 -16.37
N PRO A 469 2.21 -22.10 -15.30
CA PRO A 469 1.86 -22.89 -14.11
C PRO A 469 0.48 -22.55 -13.55
N ARG A 470 -0.24 -23.57 -13.04
CA ARG A 470 -1.62 -23.41 -12.56
C ARG A 470 -1.76 -22.39 -11.43
N ASP A 471 -0.78 -22.29 -10.54
CA ASP A 471 -0.79 -21.36 -9.42
C ASP A 471 -0.72 -19.89 -9.86
N LEU A 472 -0.05 -19.59 -10.98
CA LEU A 472 -0.04 -18.25 -11.58
C LEU A 472 -1.36 -17.88 -12.29
N ARG A 473 -2.29 -18.84 -12.41
CA ARG A 473 -3.65 -18.62 -12.89
C ARG A 473 -4.67 -18.46 -11.75
N SER A 474 -4.23 -18.52 -10.49
CA SER A 474 -5.11 -18.33 -9.35
C SER A 474 -5.70 -16.91 -9.34
N GLN A 475 -7.00 -16.84 -9.05
CA GLN A 475 -7.74 -15.59 -8.84
C GLN A 475 -7.69 -15.12 -7.38
N ASP A 476 -7.08 -15.91 -6.50
CA ASP A 476 -6.95 -15.56 -5.09
C ASP A 476 -6.01 -14.37 -4.93
N VAL A 477 -6.45 -13.37 -4.17
CA VAL A 477 -5.64 -12.20 -3.85
C VAL A 477 -4.39 -12.66 -3.11
N LEU A 478 -3.23 -12.15 -3.52
CA LEU A 478 -1.98 -12.39 -2.80
C LEU A 478 -2.11 -11.84 -1.38
N LYS A 479 -1.80 -12.66 -0.37
CA LYS A 479 -1.77 -12.27 1.04
C LYS A 479 -0.39 -12.62 1.59
N ALA A 480 0.28 -11.68 2.26
CA ALA A 480 1.47 -12.01 3.03
C ALA A 480 1.01 -12.68 4.33
N LEU A 481 1.46 -13.92 4.56
CA LEU A 481 1.21 -14.65 5.80
C LEU A 481 1.92 -14.00 6.99
#